data_AF-A0A7C7W2H6-F1
#
_entry.id   AF-A0A7C7W2H6-F1
#
_cell.length_a   1.000
_cell.length_b   1.000
_cell.length_c   1.000
_cell.angle_alpha   90.00
_cell.angle_beta   90.00
_cell.angle_gamma   90.00
#
_symmetry.space_group_name_H-M   'P 1'
#
loop_
_entity.id
_entity.type
_entity.pdbx_description
1 polymer ?
#
loop_
_entity_poly.entity_id
_entity_poly.type
_entity_poly.pdbx_seq_one_letter_code
_entity_poly.pdbx_strand_id
1 'polypeptide(L)'
;MRIVSIGWNLEGPGLERAELFSADSLASYDVVLLDPRELPRLWQGHAQLEGDGLWRIYPGRDLGLARALERLFSLRRGELSDLLQKGGGLLVVRVRAEAEPLEIAGNPPRRITPYSLLPHFSLVADPHHLALPQGLRFLPRRGRDISRVDAAHPLSPYLEAFRGLGYEAVLASSLGAPLSAFGRVLAENRVGDAVAWDLP
;
A
#
# COMPACT_ATOMS: atom_id res chain seq x y z
N MET A 1 -20.60 -11.34 3.37
CA MET A 1 -19.24 -10.84 3.14
C MET A 1 -19.35 -9.40 2.65
N ARG A 2 -18.87 -8.43 3.43
CA ARG A 2 -18.82 -7.00 3.07
C ARG A 2 -17.42 -6.68 2.57
N ILE A 3 -17.32 -6.16 1.35
CA ILE A 3 -16.05 -5.79 0.72
C ILE A 3 -16.10 -4.29 0.46
N VAL A 4 -15.06 -3.55 0.81
CA VAL A 4 -14.90 -2.16 0.39
C VAL A 4 -13.72 -2.01 -0.55
N SER A 5 -13.93 -1.23 -1.60
CA SER A 5 -12.93 -0.87 -2.58
C SER A 5 -12.62 0.62 -2.50
N ILE A 6 -11.37 0.93 -2.18
CA ILE A 6 -10.83 2.29 -2.13
C ILE A 6 -9.85 2.46 -3.30
N GLY A 7 -10.21 3.33 -4.25
CA GLY A 7 -9.38 3.68 -5.39
C GLY A 7 -9.37 2.67 -6.54
N TRP A 8 -9.86 1.43 -6.36
CA TRP A 8 -10.06 0.54 -7.50
C TRP A 8 -11.38 0.85 -8.22
N ASN A 9 -11.40 0.56 -9.53
CA ASN A 9 -12.62 0.55 -10.33
C ASN A 9 -13.08 -0.90 -10.50
N LEU A 10 -13.71 -1.45 -9.46
CA LEU A 10 -14.23 -2.82 -9.42
C LEU A 10 -15.73 -2.81 -9.19
N GLU A 11 -16.41 -3.81 -9.74
CA GLU A 11 -17.84 -4.05 -9.57
C GLU A 11 -18.06 -5.52 -9.22
N GLY A 12 -19.04 -5.80 -8.37
CA GLY A 12 -19.36 -7.17 -7.97
C GLY A 12 -20.34 -7.23 -6.81
N PRO A 13 -20.93 -8.41 -6.54
CA PRO A 13 -21.86 -8.59 -5.44
C PRO A 13 -21.19 -8.35 -4.09
N GLY A 14 -21.80 -7.53 -3.24
CA GLY A 14 -21.28 -7.22 -1.89
C GLY A 14 -20.06 -6.30 -1.86
N LEU A 15 -19.64 -5.78 -3.02
CA LEU A 15 -18.57 -4.79 -3.13
C LEU A 15 -19.15 -3.38 -3.07
N GLU A 16 -18.71 -2.64 -2.07
CA GLU A 16 -18.95 -1.22 -1.91
C GLU A 16 -17.75 -0.43 -2.45
N ARG A 17 -18.01 0.63 -3.21
CA ARG A 17 -16.98 1.58 -3.64
C ARG A 17 -17.06 2.80 -2.75
N ALA A 18 -15.93 3.19 -2.17
CA ALA A 18 -15.86 4.36 -1.31
C ALA A 18 -14.56 5.14 -1.52
N GLU A 19 -14.53 6.38 -1.04
CA GLU A 19 -13.29 7.16 -0.97
C GLU A 19 -12.71 7.05 0.44
N LEU A 20 -11.40 7.23 0.57
CA LEU A 20 -10.71 7.04 1.84
C LEU A 20 -11.27 7.91 2.98
N PHE A 21 -11.75 9.12 2.67
CA PHE A 21 -12.27 10.05 3.67
C PHE A 21 -13.76 9.83 4.00
N SER A 22 -14.52 9.22 3.09
CA SER A 22 -15.98 9.07 3.21
C SER A 22 -16.43 7.64 3.55
N ALA A 23 -15.54 6.65 3.41
CA ALA A 23 -15.84 5.28 3.77
C ALA A 23 -16.25 5.14 5.25
N ASP A 24 -17.18 4.23 5.53
CA ASP A 24 -17.38 3.70 6.88
C ASP A 24 -16.06 3.18 7.47
N SER A 25 -16.07 2.83 8.76
CA SER A 25 -14.89 2.27 9.39
C SER A 25 -14.38 1.04 8.64
N LEU A 26 -13.11 1.06 8.22
CA LEU A 26 -12.51 -0.02 7.44
C LEU A 26 -12.48 -1.35 8.22
N ALA A 27 -12.50 -1.29 9.55
CA ALA A 27 -12.59 -2.45 10.43
C ALA A 27 -13.97 -3.15 10.43
N SER A 28 -15.01 -2.53 9.84
CA SER A 28 -16.37 -3.10 9.76
C SER A 28 -16.61 -3.99 8.53
N TYR A 29 -15.58 -4.14 7.69
CA TYR A 29 -15.61 -4.95 6.47
C TYR A 29 -14.87 -6.27 6.67
N ASP A 30 -15.17 -7.25 5.83
CA ASP A 30 -14.44 -8.51 5.80
C ASP A 30 -13.19 -8.38 4.91
N VAL A 31 -13.26 -7.54 3.87
CA VAL A 31 -12.17 -7.32 2.91
C VAL A 31 -12.06 -5.84 2.55
N VAL A 32 -10.84 -5.31 2.57
CA VAL A 32 -10.51 -3.97 2.07
C VAL A 32 -9.58 -4.10 0.86
N LEU A 33 -10.01 -3.58 -0.29
CA LEU A 33 -9.21 -3.48 -1.51
C LEU A 33 -8.71 -2.04 -1.65
N LEU A 34 -7.40 -1.83 -1.56
CA LEU A 34 -6.77 -0.51 -1.58
C LEU A 34 -5.92 -0.31 -2.83
N ASP A 35 -6.21 0.72 -3.62
CA ASP A 35 -5.32 1.21 -4.67
C ASP A 35 -4.77 2.57 -4.24
N PRO A 36 -3.46 2.67 -3.91
CA PRO A 36 -2.89 3.89 -3.39
C PRO A 36 -2.69 4.99 -4.46
N ARG A 37 -2.93 4.70 -5.74
CA ARG A 37 -2.65 5.60 -6.89
C ARG A 37 -3.20 7.01 -6.72
N GLU A 38 -4.40 7.13 -6.16
CA GLU A 38 -5.13 8.39 -6.09
C GLU A 38 -4.83 9.18 -4.80
N LEU A 39 -4.16 8.58 -3.82
CA LEU A 39 -3.86 9.22 -2.53
C LEU A 39 -3.06 10.52 -2.67
N PRO A 40 -2.07 10.65 -3.58
CA PRO A 40 -1.37 11.92 -3.79
C PRO A 40 -2.28 13.11 -4.12
N ARG A 41 -3.46 12.88 -4.70
CA ARG A 41 -4.41 13.97 -5.01
C ARG A 41 -4.92 14.67 -3.76
N LEU A 42 -4.84 14.04 -2.59
CA LEU A 42 -5.22 14.64 -1.31
C LEU A 42 -4.35 15.84 -0.92
N TRP A 43 -3.13 15.95 -1.47
CA TRP A 43 -2.21 17.04 -1.15
C TRP A 43 -1.62 17.76 -2.37
N GLN A 44 -1.65 17.19 -3.58
CA GLN A 44 -1.06 17.81 -4.77
C GLN A 44 -1.61 19.21 -5.10
N GLY A 45 -2.86 19.52 -4.74
CA GLY A 45 -3.45 20.86 -4.94
C GLY A 45 -3.08 21.90 -3.87
N HIS A 46 -2.40 21.48 -2.80
CA HIS A 46 -2.11 22.31 -1.63
C HIS A 46 -0.63 22.33 -1.25
N ALA A 47 0.12 21.30 -1.63
CA ALA A 47 1.55 21.19 -1.43
C ALA A 47 2.31 22.04 -2.46
N GLN A 48 3.47 22.54 -2.05
CA GLN A 48 4.39 23.29 -2.90
C GLN A 48 5.52 22.35 -3.33
N LEU A 49 5.78 22.28 -4.63
CA LEU A 49 6.94 21.56 -5.15
C LEU A 49 8.18 22.44 -4.98
N GLU A 50 9.13 21.97 -4.18
CA GLU A 50 10.36 22.71 -3.86
C GLU A 50 11.52 22.35 -4.80
N GLY A 51 12.60 23.12 -4.75
CA GLY A 51 13.76 22.97 -5.65
C GLY A 51 14.50 21.63 -5.55
N ASP A 52 14.27 20.85 -4.50
CA ASP A 52 14.78 19.49 -4.32
C ASP A 52 13.82 18.40 -4.84
N GLY A 53 12.73 18.79 -5.49
CA GLY A 53 11.74 17.88 -6.07
C GLY A 53 10.78 17.28 -5.05
N LEU A 54 10.74 17.77 -3.81
CA LEU A 54 9.81 17.29 -2.78
C LEU A 54 8.59 18.20 -2.68
N TRP A 55 7.42 17.57 -2.56
CA TRP A 55 6.18 18.27 -2.25
C TRP A 55 6.12 18.58 -0.75
N ARG A 56 5.96 19.85 -0.38
CA ARG A 56 5.90 20.30 1.02
C ARG A 56 4.61 20.99 1.37
N ILE A 57 4.13 20.74 2.59
CA ILE A 57 3.13 21.59 3.26
C ILE A 57 3.69 22.17 4.56
N TYR A 58 3.26 23.38 4.87
CA TYR A 58 3.71 24.13 6.04
C TYR A 58 2.52 24.33 6.99
N PRO A 59 2.49 23.70 8.18
CA PRO A 59 1.36 23.78 9.12
C PRO A 59 0.91 25.19 9.53
N GLY A 60 1.78 26.20 9.37
CA GLY A 60 1.43 27.61 9.61
C GLY A 60 0.74 28.31 8.45
N ARG A 61 0.61 27.66 7.28
CA ARG A 61 0.11 28.24 6.02
C ARG A 61 -0.84 27.31 5.25
N ASP A 62 -1.11 26.11 5.76
CA ASP A 62 -1.85 25.04 5.07
C ASP A 62 -3.32 24.93 5.47
N LEU A 63 -3.85 25.92 6.21
CA LEU A 63 -5.22 25.96 6.70
C LEU A 63 -5.63 24.71 7.50
N GLY A 64 -4.67 24.02 8.13
CA GLY A 64 -4.91 22.82 8.94
C GLY A 64 -4.83 21.50 8.16
N LEU A 65 -4.47 21.52 6.87
CA LEU A 65 -4.37 20.33 6.04
C LEU A 65 -3.41 19.28 6.60
N ALA A 66 -2.22 19.65 7.09
CA ALA A 66 -1.28 18.72 7.70
C ALA A 66 -1.94 17.94 8.84
N ARG A 67 -2.63 18.64 9.74
CA ARG A 67 -3.32 18.01 10.88
C ARG A 67 -4.47 17.13 10.42
N ALA A 68 -5.15 17.46 9.32
CA ALA A 68 -6.22 16.66 8.76
C ALA A 68 -5.67 15.36 8.13
N LEU A 69 -4.63 15.46 7.31
CA LEU A 69 -3.97 14.30 6.69
C LEU A 69 -3.38 13.35 7.74
N GLU A 70 -2.67 13.88 8.74
CA GLU A 70 -2.11 13.07 9.82
C GLU A 70 -3.18 12.29 10.58
N ARG A 71 -4.31 12.96 10.90
CA ARG A 71 -5.44 12.31 11.55
C ARG A 71 -6.09 11.26 10.66
N LEU A 72 -6.34 11.58 9.40
CA LEU A 72 -6.93 10.65 8.44
C LEU A 72 -6.07 9.38 8.32
N PHE A 73 -4.77 9.53 8.05
CA PHE A 73 -3.86 8.39 7.90
C PHE A 73 -3.73 7.60 9.20
N SER A 74 -3.65 8.27 10.36
CA SER A 74 -3.57 7.59 11.64
C SER A 74 -4.85 6.79 11.96
N LEU A 75 -6.02 7.38 11.72
CA LEU A 75 -7.31 6.72 11.93
C LEU A 75 -7.44 5.50 11.02
N ARG A 76 -7.30 5.69 9.71
CA ARG A 76 -7.48 4.62 8.71
C ARG A 76 -6.47 3.50 8.88
N ARG A 77 -5.22 3.81 9.22
CA ARG A 77 -4.23 2.79 9.58
C ARG A 77 -4.66 2.00 10.82
N GLY A 78 -5.19 2.66 11.84
CA GLY A 78 -5.74 2.00 13.03
C GLY A 78 -6.89 1.06 12.69
N GLU A 79 -7.81 1.48 11.82
CA GLU A 79 -8.91 0.63 11.34
C GLU A 79 -8.42 -0.57 10.52
N LEU A 80 -7.41 -0.39 9.66
CA LEU A 80 -6.77 -1.48 8.93
C LEU A 80 -6.02 -2.45 9.86
N SER A 81 -5.39 -1.93 10.92
CA SER A 81 -4.80 -2.78 11.95
C SER A 81 -5.87 -3.59 12.69
N ASP A 82 -7.00 -2.96 13.02
CA ASP A 82 -8.12 -3.64 13.69
C ASP A 82 -8.80 -4.68 12.79
N LEU A 83 -8.97 -4.39 11.50
CA LEU A 83 -9.43 -5.34 10.49
C LEU A 83 -8.60 -6.64 10.52
N LEU A 84 -7.27 -6.50 10.47
CA LEU A 84 -6.35 -7.63 10.39
C LEU A 84 -6.21 -8.36 11.73
N GLN A 85 -6.05 -7.63 12.84
CA GLN A 85 -5.70 -8.22 14.14
C GLN A 85 -6.92 -8.66 14.97
N LYS A 86 -8.05 -7.96 14.85
CA LYS A 86 -9.25 -8.21 15.66
C LYS A 86 -10.39 -8.80 14.84
N GLY A 87 -10.57 -8.33 13.61
CA GLY A 87 -11.63 -8.76 12.71
C GLY A 87 -11.33 -10.07 11.96
N GLY A 88 -10.06 -10.42 11.79
CA GLY A 88 -9.65 -11.54 10.94
C GLY A 88 -9.94 -11.31 9.45
N GLY A 89 -10.08 -10.04 9.04
CA GLY A 89 -10.36 -9.65 7.66
C GLY A 89 -9.12 -9.63 6.78
N LEU A 90 -9.31 -9.31 5.51
CA LEU A 90 -8.24 -9.28 4.49
C LEU A 90 -7.99 -7.86 3.98
N LEU A 91 -6.72 -7.45 3.92
CA LEU A 91 -6.29 -6.24 3.24
C LEU A 91 -5.54 -6.61 1.96
N VAL A 92 -6.10 -6.23 0.80
CA VAL A 92 -5.44 -6.40 -0.50
C VAL A 92 -5.00 -5.03 -1.01
N VAL A 93 -3.69 -4.86 -1.22
CA VAL A 93 -3.12 -3.59 -1.67
C VAL A 93 -2.58 -3.74 -3.09
N ARG A 94 -3.01 -2.86 -4.00
CA ARG A 94 -2.43 -2.80 -5.33
C ARG A 94 -1.03 -2.21 -5.27
N VAL A 95 -0.05 -2.97 -5.74
CA VAL A 95 1.34 -2.52 -5.84
C VAL A 95 1.46 -1.47 -6.95
N ARG A 96 1.83 -0.25 -6.56
CA ARG A 96 2.16 0.89 -7.43
C ARG A 96 3.62 1.29 -7.22
N ALA A 97 4.26 1.84 -8.25
CA ALA A 97 5.60 2.40 -8.06
C ALA A 97 5.55 3.52 -7.02
N GLU A 98 6.61 3.65 -6.23
CA GLU A 98 6.70 4.67 -5.20
C GLU A 98 6.51 6.07 -5.81
N ALA A 99 5.47 6.76 -5.35
CA ALA A 99 5.20 8.14 -5.74
C ALA A 99 6.02 9.09 -4.87
N GLU A 100 6.20 10.33 -5.34
CA GLU A 100 6.85 11.39 -4.57
C GLU A 100 6.15 11.57 -3.20
N PRO A 101 6.90 11.54 -2.09
CA PRO A 101 6.33 11.70 -0.77
C PRO A 101 5.88 13.15 -0.55
N LEU A 102 4.86 13.32 0.28
CA LEU A 102 4.56 14.60 0.89
C LEU A 102 5.44 14.76 2.13
N GLU A 103 6.14 15.88 2.24
CA GLU A 103 6.86 16.28 3.45
C GLU A 103 6.08 17.38 4.18
N ILE A 104 5.74 17.12 5.44
CA ILE A 104 5.15 18.10 6.35
C ILE A 104 6.30 18.79 7.08
N ALA A 105 6.47 20.08 6.81
CA ALA A 105 7.52 20.88 7.43
C ALA A 105 7.39 20.90 8.95
N GLY A 106 8.52 20.77 9.64
CA GLY A 106 8.62 20.68 11.09
C GLY A 106 10.05 20.36 11.52
N ASN A 107 10.26 20.17 12.82
CA ASN A 107 11.54 19.72 13.36
C ASN A 107 11.32 18.54 14.34
N PRO A 108 11.56 17.29 13.92
CA PRO A 108 11.97 16.87 12.57
C PRO A 108 10.81 16.96 11.54
N PRO A 109 11.12 17.04 10.22
CA PRO A 109 10.11 16.95 9.17
C PRO A 109 9.48 15.55 9.15
N ARG A 110 8.20 15.48 8.80
CA ARG A 110 7.44 14.22 8.73
C ARG A 110 7.09 13.91 7.29
N ARG A 111 7.09 12.63 6.91
CA ARG A 111 6.81 12.19 5.53
C ARG A 111 5.55 11.34 5.48
N ILE A 112 4.71 11.62 4.49
CA ILE A 112 3.54 10.82 4.14
C ILE A 112 3.74 10.30 2.72
N THR A 113 3.64 8.99 2.56
CA THR A 113 3.60 8.31 1.27
C THR A 113 2.23 7.66 1.09
N PRO A 114 1.85 7.25 -0.13
CA PRO A 114 0.62 6.49 -0.33
C PRO A 114 0.57 5.20 0.51
N TYR A 115 1.72 4.62 0.84
CA TYR A 115 1.83 3.42 1.68
C TYR A 115 1.85 3.71 3.18
N SER A 116 1.88 4.97 3.60
CA SER A 116 1.83 5.34 5.03
C SER A 116 0.51 4.99 5.71
N LEU A 117 -0.52 4.66 4.92
CA LEU A 117 -1.80 4.12 5.37
C LEU A 117 -1.68 2.66 5.86
N LEU A 118 -0.67 1.92 5.39
CA LEU A 118 -0.54 0.51 5.71
C LEU A 118 -0.27 0.32 7.22
N PRO A 119 -0.85 -0.74 7.82
CA PRO A 119 -0.56 -1.13 9.19
C PRO A 119 0.93 -1.27 9.48
N HIS A 120 1.31 -0.94 10.71
CA HIS A 120 2.68 -1.14 11.17
C HIS A 120 2.85 -2.55 11.74
N PHE A 121 3.76 -3.31 11.14
CA PHE A 121 4.10 -4.66 11.60
C PHE A 121 5.61 -4.83 11.68
N SER A 122 6.05 -5.71 12.58
CA SER A 122 7.44 -6.15 12.67
C SER A 122 7.48 -7.62 12.30
N LEU A 123 8.09 -7.94 11.17
CA LEU A 123 8.26 -9.31 10.72
C LEU A 123 9.68 -9.75 11.05
N VAL A 124 9.80 -10.91 11.68
CA VAL A 124 11.07 -11.46 12.17
C VAL A 124 11.28 -12.84 11.54
N ALA A 125 12.40 -13.00 10.86
CA ALA A 125 12.82 -14.26 10.26
C ALA A 125 14.35 -14.35 10.35
N ASP A 126 14.85 -14.90 11.47
CA ASP A 126 16.28 -14.95 11.82
C ASP A 126 17.17 -15.32 10.61
N PRO A 127 18.17 -14.49 10.23
CA PRO A 127 18.71 -13.30 10.90
C PRO A 127 18.06 -11.95 10.50
N HIS A 128 16.93 -11.97 9.80
CA HIS A 128 16.33 -10.80 9.19
C HIS A 128 15.20 -10.19 10.02
N HIS A 129 15.08 -8.88 9.92
CA HIS A 129 14.00 -8.08 10.50
C HIS A 129 13.45 -7.12 9.45
N LEU A 130 12.13 -7.04 9.32
CA LEU A 130 11.45 -6.19 8.35
C LEU A 130 10.31 -5.44 9.03
N ALA A 131 10.43 -4.12 9.13
CA ALA A 131 9.34 -3.26 9.61
C ALA A 131 8.44 -2.88 8.44
N LEU A 132 7.11 -2.95 8.58
CA LEU A 132 6.16 -2.51 7.58
C LEU A 132 5.54 -1.16 7.97
N PRO A 133 5.28 -0.26 6.99
CA PRO A 133 5.67 -0.35 5.58
C PRO A 133 7.11 0.10 5.30
N GLN A 134 7.85 0.65 6.28
CA GLN A 134 9.13 1.36 6.05
C GLN A 134 10.26 0.48 5.50
N GLY A 135 10.18 -0.81 5.74
CA GLY A 135 11.09 -1.85 5.27
C GLY A 135 10.82 -2.31 3.85
N LEU A 136 9.72 -1.89 3.22
CA LEU A 136 9.42 -2.21 1.83
C LEU A 136 9.85 -1.10 0.88
N ARG A 137 10.23 -1.51 -0.33
CA ARG A 137 10.42 -0.64 -1.49
C ARG A 137 9.46 -1.08 -2.59
N PHE A 138 8.89 -0.10 -3.27
CA PHE A 138 7.94 -0.31 -4.35
C PHE A 138 8.53 0.22 -5.66
N LEU A 139 9.25 -0.65 -6.37
CA LEU A 139 10.09 -0.23 -7.49
C LEU A 139 9.28 -0.25 -8.79
N PRO A 140 9.48 0.71 -9.71
CA PRO A 140 8.83 0.69 -11.01
C PRO A 140 9.21 -0.56 -11.79
N ARG A 141 8.25 -1.11 -12.54
CA ARG A 141 8.49 -2.32 -13.34
C ARG A 141 9.67 -2.16 -14.31
N ARG A 142 10.37 -3.27 -14.52
CA ARG A 142 11.25 -3.49 -15.67
C ARG A 142 10.73 -4.72 -16.42
N GLY A 143 10.01 -4.50 -17.52
CA GLY A 143 9.34 -5.58 -18.27
C GLY A 143 7.85 -5.75 -17.94
N ARG A 144 7.26 -6.83 -18.46
CA ARG A 144 5.83 -7.17 -18.30
C ARG A 144 5.60 -8.64 -17.95
N ASP A 145 6.64 -9.47 -17.99
CA ASP A 145 6.51 -10.92 -17.87
C ASP A 145 6.27 -11.31 -16.41
N ILE A 146 5.16 -12.00 -16.16
CA ILE A 146 4.94 -12.75 -14.93
C ILE A 146 5.30 -14.21 -15.26
N SER A 147 6.49 -14.63 -14.82
CA SER A 147 7.08 -15.91 -15.21
C SER A 147 6.57 -17.06 -14.33
N ARG A 148 6.36 -16.77 -13.05
CA ARG A 148 5.98 -17.72 -12.03
C ARG A 148 4.79 -17.17 -11.25
N VAL A 149 3.81 -18.04 -11.04
CA VAL A 149 2.73 -17.85 -10.09
C VAL A 149 2.72 -19.08 -9.21
N ASP A 150 2.58 -18.90 -7.91
CA ASP A 150 2.39 -20.01 -6.99
C ASP A 150 1.06 -20.67 -7.29
N ALA A 151 1.05 -21.94 -7.70
CA ALA A 151 -0.15 -22.64 -8.15
C ALA A 151 -1.08 -23.08 -7.00
N ALA A 152 -0.59 -23.13 -5.75
CA ALA A 152 -1.36 -23.63 -4.62
C ALA A 152 -2.03 -22.52 -3.80
N HIS A 153 -2.04 -21.28 -4.28
CA HIS A 153 -2.68 -20.16 -3.61
C HIS A 153 -4.13 -19.95 -4.12
N PRO A 154 -5.10 -19.57 -3.29
CA PRO A 154 -6.47 -19.30 -3.76
C PRO A 154 -6.55 -18.20 -4.82
N LEU A 155 -5.60 -17.25 -4.82
CA LEU A 155 -5.53 -16.15 -5.80
C LEU A 155 -4.77 -16.51 -7.08
N SER A 156 -4.28 -17.74 -7.25
CA SER A 156 -3.52 -18.12 -8.45
C SER A 156 -4.29 -17.88 -9.75
N PRO A 157 -5.58 -18.25 -9.90
CA PRO A 157 -6.31 -17.99 -11.14
C PRO A 157 -6.39 -16.50 -11.49
N TYR A 158 -6.51 -15.64 -10.47
CA TYR A 158 -6.47 -14.19 -10.64
C TYR A 158 -5.09 -13.73 -11.12
N LEU A 159 -4.01 -14.13 -10.44
CA LEU A 159 -2.64 -13.76 -10.83
C LEU A 159 -2.28 -14.28 -12.23
N GLU A 160 -2.75 -15.46 -12.59
CA GLU A 160 -2.59 -16.05 -13.92
C GLU A 160 -3.27 -15.22 -15.01
N ALA A 161 -4.50 -14.74 -14.76
CA ALA A 161 -5.21 -13.86 -15.68
C ALA A 161 -4.43 -12.54 -15.94
N PHE A 162 -3.62 -12.09 -14.98
CA PHE A 162 -2.79 -10.90 -15.12
C PHE A 162 -1.49 -11.12 -15.92
N ARG A 163 -1.09 -12.35 -16.25
CA ARG A 163 0.13 -12.60 -17.04
C ARG A 163 0.11 -11.84 -18.37
N GLY A 164 -1.05 -11.73 -19.03
CA GLY A 164 -1.20 -11.00 -20.29
C GLY A 164 -1.29 -9.48 -20.14
N LEU A 165 -1.64 -8.98 -18.94
CA LEU A 165 -1.78 -7.55 -18.64
C LEU A 165 -0.49 -6.95 -18.08
N GLY A 166 0.36 -7.79 -17.47
CA GLY A 166 1.59 -7.42 -16.79
C GLY A 166 1.36 -6.74 -15.44
N TYR A 167 2.44 -6.20 -14.88
CA TYR A 167 2.47 -5.51 -13.59
C TYR A 167 2.95 -4.06 -13.77
N GLU A 168 2.80 -3.23 -12.74
CA GLU A 168 3.25 -1.84 -12.72
C GLU A 168 4.46 -1.58 -11.83
N ALA A 169 4.62 -2.38 -10.79
CA ALA A 169 5.71 -2.28 -9.84
C ALA A 169 6.03 -3.64 -9.22
N VAL A 170 7.21 -3.73 -8.63
CA VAL A 170 7.70 -4.90 -7.89
C VAL A 170 7.93 -4.52 -6.43
N LEU A 171 7.83 -5.50 -5.54
CA LEU A 171 8.15 -5.35 -4.13
C LEU A 171 9.57 -5.84 -3.86
N ALA A 172 10.31 -5.07 -3.08
CA ALA A 172 11.60 -5.48 -2.54
C ALA A 172 11.70 -5.10 -1.06
N SER A 173 12.51 -5.81 -0.29
CA SER A 173 12.88 -5.35 1.05
C SER A 173 13.97 -4.27 0.95
N SER A 174 13.96 -3.32 1.88
CA SER A 174 14.94 -2.23 1.91
C SER A 174 16.31 -2.66 2.42
N LEU A 175 16.38 -3.80 3.12
CA LEU A 175 17.59 -4.35 3.74
C LEU A 175 18.16 -5.59 3.01
N GLY A 176 17.65 -5.91 1.82
CA GLY A 176 18.14 -7.03 1.00
C GLY A 176 17.70 -8.42 1.46
N ALA A 177 16.98 -8.53 2.58
CA ALA A 177 16.36 -9.77 3.02
C ALA A 177 15.33 -10.27 1.99
N PRO A 178 15.31 -11.55 1.62
CA PRO A 178 14.33 -12.04 0.66
C PRO A 178 12.91 -11.98 1.25
N LEU A 179 11.93 -11.47 0.49
CA LEU A 179 10.53 -11.38 0.95
C LEU A 179 9.94 -12.75 1.33
N SER A 180 10.44 -13.81 0.69
CA SER A 180 10.08 -15.21 1.00
C SER A 180 10.48 -15.66 2.42
N ALA A 181 11.36 -14.94 3.11
CA ALA A 181 11.70 -15.22 4.51
C ALA A 181 10.56 -14.83 5.47
N PHE A 182 9.72 -13.88 5.09
CA PHE A 182 8.70 -13.29 5.97
C PHE A 182 7.26 -13.64 5.56
N GLY A 183 7.08 -14.16 4.35
CA GLY A 183 5.76 -14.47 3.79
C GLY A 183 5.89 -15.24 2.48
N ARG A 184 4.78 -15.43 1.78
CA ARG A 184 4.72 -16.23 0.56
C ARG A 184 4.79 -15.34 -0.67
N VAL A 185 5.80 -15.51 -1.51
CA VAL A 185 5.85 -14.82 -2.81
C VAL A 185 4.89 -15.53 -3.76
N LEU A 186 3.80 -14.86 -4.13
CA LEU A 186 2.74 -15.45 -4.94
C LEU A 186 3.03 -15.39 -6.43
N ALA A 187 3.80 -14.40 -6.88
CA ALA A 187 4.19 -14.29 -8.27
C ALA A 187 5.51 -13.50 -8.43
N GLU A 188 6.28 -13.87 -9.45
CA GLU A 188 7.58 -13.30 -9.78
C GLU A 188 7.69 -12.96 -11.27
N ASN A 189 8.50 -11.96 -11.59
CA ASN A 189 8.88 -11.68 -12.97
C ASN A 189 10.03 -12.61 -13.45
N ARG A 190 10.49 -12.45 -14.70
CA ARG A 190 11.56 -13.29 -15.26
C ARG A 190 12.91 -13.18 -14.52
N VAL A 191 13.19 -12.04 -13.88
CA VAL A 191 14.44 -11.82 -13.15
C VAL A 191 14.33 -12.14 -11.65
N GLY A 192 13.17 -12.62 -11.20
CA GLY A 192 12.92 -13.04 -9.82
C GLY A 192 12.41 -11.93 -8.89
N ASP A 193 12.04 -10.76 -9.41
CA ASP A 193 11.43 -9.73 -8.56
C ASP A 193 9.99 -10.12 -8.21
N ALA A 194 9.60 -9.92 -6.95
CA ALA A 194 8.24 -10.21 -6.49
C ALA A 194 7.23 -9.21 -7.05
N VAL A 195 6.20 -9.69 -7.73
CA VAL A 195 5.06 -8.87 -8.21
C VAL A 195 3.82 -9.02 -7.33
N ALA A 196 3.75 -10.10 -6.55
CA ALA A 196 2.71 -10.33 -5.55
C ALA A 196 3.31 -11.06 -4.35
N TRP A 197 2.93 -10.63 -3.16
CA TRP A 197 3.45 -11.15 -1.90
C TRP A 197 2.33 -11.19 -0.87
N ASP A 198 2.26 -12.31 -0.15
CA ASP A 198 1.25 -12.60 0.86
C ASP A 198 1.89 -12.73 2.23
N LEU A 199 1.23 -12.15 3.22
CA LEU A 199 1.68 -12.12 4.61
C LEU A 199 0.75 -12.97 5.47
N PRO A 200 1.30 -13.79 6.37
CA PRO A 200 0.51 -14.66 7.25
C PRO A 200 -0.30 -13.89 8.29
#